data_AF-A0A2E5NJ73-F1
#
_entry.id   AF-A0A2E5NJ73-F1
#
_cell.length_a   1.000
_cell.length_b   1.000
_cell.length_c   1.000
_cell.angle_alpha   90.00
_cell.angle_beta   90.00
_cell.angle_gamma   90.00
#
_symmetry.space_group_name_H-M   'P 1'
#
loop_
_entity.id
_entity.type
_entity.pdbx_description
1 polymer ?
#
loop_
_entity_poly.entity_id
_entity_poly.type
_entity_poly.pdbx_seq_one_letter_code
_entity_poly.pdbx_strand_id
1 'polypeptide(L)' 'MARSKKQRGALASAITFGFFMGEAIIHYNMGQKADNPDHSFELPPLPELGKMALVVGGFSILSGAVIGLVD' A
#
# COMPACT_ATOMS: atom_id res chain seq x y z
N MET A 1 27.25 7.94 -1.88
CA MET A 1 26.91 8.10 -0.44
C MET A 1 26.06 6.90 -0.02
N ALA A 2 26.48 6.12 0.99
CA ALA A 2 25.65 5.06 1.54
C ALA A 2 24.51 5.67 2.39
N ARG A 3 23.27 5.19 2.23
CA ARG A 3 22.10 5.64 3.02
C ARG A 3 22.18 5.11 4.45
N SER A 4 21.77 5.92 5.42
CA SER A 4 21.70 5.49 6.83
C SER A 4 20.61 4.43 7.06
N LYS A 5 20.69 3.67 8.16
CA LYS A 5 19.70 2.65 8.53
C LYS A 5 18.27 3.21 8.59
N LYS A 6 18.10 4.41 9.15
CA LYS A 6 16.81 5.13 9.17
C LYS A 6 16.30 5.47 7.76
N GLN A 7 17.19 5.89 6.87
CA GLN A 7 16.81 6.20 5.47
C GLN A 7 16.43 4.94 4.69
N ARG A 8 17.09 3.81 4.95
CA ARG A 8 16.75 2.51 4.35
C ARG A 8 15.39 2.00 4.84
N GLY A 9 15.13 2.06 6.15
CA GLY A 9 13.82 1.69 6.72
C GLY A 9 12.68 2.56 6.18
N ALA A 10 12.86 3.88 6.13
CA ALA A 10 11.86 4.80 5.58
C ALA A 10 11.60 4.54 4.08
N LEU A 11 12.66 4.25 3.31
CA LEU A 11 12.53 3.87 1.91
C LEU A 11 11.78 2.54 1.75
N ALA A 12 12.09 1.54 2.57
CA ALA A 12 11.41 0.25 2.55
C ALA A 12 9.91 0.44 2.82
N SER A 13 9.54 1.19 3.86
CA SER A 13 8.14 1.50 4.16
C SER A 13 7.43 2.24 3.03
N ALA A 14 8.07 3.22 2.39
CA ALA A 14 7.48 3.94 1.27
C ALA A 14 7.26 3.05 0.04
N ILE A 15 8.21 2.16 -0.26
CA ILE A 15 8.08 1.17 -1.35
C ILE A 15 6.97 0.18 -1.02
N THR A 16 6.95 -0.40 0.18
CA THR A 16 5.89 -1.31 0.63
C THR A 16 4.52 -0.63 0.52
N PHE A 17 4.40 0.61 0.98
CA PHE A 17 3.15 1.36 0.88
C PHE A 17 2.68 1.51 -0.57
N GLY A 18 3.57 1.92 -1.48
CA GLY A 18 3.23 2.11 -2.89
C GLY A 18 2.75 0.83 -3.57
N PHE A 19 3.47 -0.28 -3.38
CA PHE A 19 3.10 -1.57 -3.97
C PHE A 19 1.76 -2.09 -3.42
N PHE A 20 1.60 -2.10 -2.10
CA PHE A 20 0.38 -2.61 -1.47
C PHE A 20 -0.82 -1.70 -1.71
N MET A 21 -0.65 -0.39 -1.85
CA MET A 21 -1.73 0.50 -2.27
C MET A 21 -2.17 0.20 -3.71
N GLY A 22 -1.22 -0.05 -4.61
CA GLY A 22 -1.53 -0.49 -5.97
C GLY A 22 -2.34 -1.79 -5.97
N GLU A 23 -1.91 -2.79 -5.21
CA GLU A 23 -2.65 -4.05 -5.06
C GLU A 23 -4.03 -3.83 -4.46
N ALA A 24 -4.18 -3.00 -3.42
CA ALA A 24 -5.47 -2.69 -2.81
C ALA A 24 -6.45 -2.08 -3.82
N ILE A 25 -5.97 -1.16 -4.68
CA ILE A 25 -6.78 -0.55 -5.74
C ILE A 25 -7.18 -1.59 -6.80
N ILE A 26 -6.26 -2.47 -7.18
CA ILE A 26 -6.54 -3.55 -8.14
C ILE A 26 -7.61 -4.49 -7.56
N HIS A 27 -7.46 -4.93 -6.31
CA HIS A 27 -8.42 -5.78 -5.63
C HIS A 27 -9.79 -5.14 -5.48
N TYR A 28 -9.85 -3.83 -5.19
CA TYR A 28 -11.11 -3.09 -5.19
C TYR A 28 -11.81 -3.20 -6.55
N ASN A 29 -11.11 -2.93 -7.64
CA ASN A 29 -11.67 -3.01 -8.99
C ASN A 29 -12.04 -4.44 -9.40
N MET A 30 -11.28 -5.44 -8.98
CA MET A 30 -11.62 -6.84 -9.19
C MET A 30 -12.92 -7.22 -8.47
N GLY A 31 -13.13 -6.71 -7.25
CA GLY A 31 -14.38 -6.88 -6.52
C GLY A 31 -15.56 -6.25 -7.26
N GLN A 32 -15.43 -4.99 -7.67
CA GLN A 32 -16.45 -4.28 -8.43
C GLN A 32 -16.79 -4.98 -9.76
N LYS A 33 -15.78 -5.51 -10.46
CA LYS A 33 -15.96 -6.25 -11.71
C LYS A 33 -16.61 -7.61 -11.52
N ALA A 34 -16.43 -8.25 -10.37
CA ALA A 34 -17.11 -9.50 -10.04
C ALA A 34 -18.62 -9.30 -9.89
N ASP A 35 -19.04 -8.15 -9.33
CA ASP A 35 -20.45 -7.80 -9.16
C ASP A 35 -21.07 -7.11 -10.38
N ASN A 36 -20.26 -6.40 -11.18
CA ASN A 36 -20.66 -5.73 -12.41
C ASN A 36 -19.64 -5.99 -13.54
N PRO A 37 -19.92 -6.92 -14.47
CA PRO A 37 -18.95 -7.36 -15.48
C PRO A 37 -18.52 -6.26 -16.47
N ASP A 38 -19.33 -5.21 -16.62
CA ASP A 38 -19.02 -4.04 -17.47
C ASP A 38 -18.22 -2.95 -16.73
N HIS A 39 -17.87 -3.17 -15.45
CA HIS A 39 -17.11 -2.23 -14.64
C HIS A 39 -15.70 -2.00 -15.23
N SER A 40 -15.40 -0.74 -15.52
CA SER A 40 -14.08 -0.29 -15.96
C SER A 40 -13.17 -0.02 -14.77
N PHE A 41 -11.86 -0.07 -14.97
CA PHE A 41 -10.92 0.24 -13.89
C PHE A 41 -11.04 1.71 -13.47
N GLU A 42 -11.41 1.94 -12.22
CA GLU A 42 -11.62 3.26 -11.64
C GLU A 42 -10.89 3.39 -10.30
N LEU A 43 -10.47 4.61 -9.98
CA LEU A 43 -9.93 4.86 -8.65
C LEU A 43 -11.06 4.78 -7.61
N PRO A 44 -10.81 4.15 -6.45
CA PRO A 44 -11.79 4.10 -5.38
C PRO A 44 -12.19 5.52 -4.93
N PRO A 45 -13.44 5.72 -4.51
CA PRO A 45 -13.86 6.99 -3.94
C PRO A 45 -13.02 7.34 -2.71
N LEU A 46 -12.80 8.64 -2.48
CA LEU A 46 -11.92 9.17 -1.42
C LEU A 46 -12.11 8.52 -0.03
N PRO A 47 -13.33 8.23 0.46
CA PRO A 47 -13.50 7.59 1.76
C PRO A 47 -12.92 6.17 1.82
N GLU A 48 -13.02 5.40 0.74
CA GLU A 48 -12.50 4.03 0.66
C GLU A 48 -11.00 4.03 0.41
N LEU A 49 -10.52 4.93 -0.44
CA LEU A 49 -9.10 5.16 -0.63
C LEU A 49 -8.41 5.53 0.69
N GLY A 50 -9.07 6.36 1.51
CA GLY A 50 -8.59 6.71 2.85
C GLY A 50 -8.52 5.51 3.80
N LYS A 51 -9.52 4.61 3.77
CA LYS A 51 -9.50 3.36 4.55
C LYS A 51 -8.35 2.44 4.12
N MET A 52 -8.17 2.27 2.80
CA MET A 52 -7.06 1.51 2.25
C MET A 52 -5.71 2.09 2.68
N ALA A 53 -5.54 3.41 2.53
CA ALA A 53 -4.32 4.11 2.92
C ALA A 53 -4.00 3.98 4.42
N LEU A 54 -5.02 3.99 5.28
CA LEU A 54 -4.84 3.77 6.72
C LEU A 54 -4.31 2.38 7.03
N VAL A 55 -4.96 1.35 6.47
CA VAL A 55 -4.57 -0.05 6.71
C VAL A 55 -3.18 -0.31 6.11
N VAL A 56 -2.99 -0.03 4.82
CA VAL A 56 -1.72 -0.24 4.12
C VAL A 56 -0.60 0.59 4.74
N GLY A 57 -0.88 1.84 5.12
CA GLY A 57 0.08 2.71 5.82
C GLY A 57 0.54 2.13 7.14
N GLY A 58 -0.39 1.65 7.98
CA GLY A 58 -0.08 0.99 9.24
C GLY A 58 0.82 -0.24 9.04
N PHE A 59 0.45 -1.12 8.12
CA PHE A 59 1.26 -2.31 7.79
C PHE A 59 2.62 -1.95 7.20
N SER A 60 2.72 -0.89 6.40
CA SER A 60 3.99 -0.45 5.79
C SER A 60 4.98 0.10 6.82
N ILE A 61 4.49 0.81 7.84
CA ILE A 61 5.31 1.28 8.96
C ILE A 61 5.78 0.09 9.79
N LEU A 62 4.87 -0.84 10.11
CA LEU A 62 5.21 -2.06 10.85
C LEU A 62 6.26 -2.91 10.12
N SER A 63 6.09 -3.11 8.81
CA SER A 63 7.05 -3.83 7.96
C SER A 63 8.43 -3.15 7.98
N GLY A 64 8.48 -1.82 7.86
CA GLY A 64 9.76 -1.08 7.94
C GLY A 64 10.43 -1.18 9.30
N ALA A 65 9.64 -1.18 10.39
CA ALA A 65 10.16 -1.38 11.74
C ALA A 65 10.75 -2.79 11.92
N VAL A 66 10.05 -3.84 11.44
CA VAL A 66 10.54 -5.22 11.47
C VAL A 66 11.82 -5.36 10.64
N ILE A 67 11.86 -4.81 9.43
CA ILE A 67 13.08 -4.82 8.59
C ILE A 67 14.24 -4.14 9.33
N GLY A 68 14.00 -3.00 9.98
CA GLY A 68 15.03 -2.29 10.73
C GLY A 68 15.54 -3.01 11.99
N LEU A 69 14.77 -3.98 12.52
CA LEU A 69 15.17 -4.85 13.63
C LEU A 69 15.98 -6.08 13.17
N VAL A 70 15.76 -6.55 11.93
CA VAL A 70 16.41 -7.74 11.37
C VAL A 70 17.69 -7.40 10.59
N ASP A 71 17.74 -6.23 9.94
CA ASP A 71 18.96 -5.59 9.43
C ASP A 71 19.78 -4.98 10.59
#